data_AF-A0A6G3D222-F1
#
_entry.id   AF-A0A6G3D222-F1
#
_cell.length_a   1.000
_cell.length_b   1.000
_cell.length_c   1.000
_cell.angle_alpha   90.00
_cell.angle_beta   90.00
_cell.angle_gamma   90.00
#
_symmetry.space_group_name_H-M   'P 1'
#
loop_
_entity.id
_entity.type
_entity.pdbx_description
1 polymer ?
#
loop_
_entity_poly.entity_id
_entity_poly.type
_entity_poly.pdbx_seq_one_letter_code
_entity_poly.pdbx_strand_id
1 'polypeptide(L)'
;MADEQDKWLDRETAELLLRGEPLEGVDPASRDRAGRLVVALGALSAPPVPSGEELPGEAAALAAFRKVRAERADGSARAAGALGHGGAPRPLEAGPVRIG
;
A
#
# COMPACT_ATOMS: atom_id res chain seq x y z
N MET A 1 -9.16 16.79 -40.44
CA MET A 1 -9.08 16.71 -38.96
C MET A 1 -7.77 15.99 -38.64
N ALA A 2 -6.95 16.48 -37.71
CA ALA A 2 -5.56 16.02 -37.49
C ALA A 2 -5.44 14.86 -36.48
N ASP A 3 -6.52 14.56 -35.77
CA ASP A 3 -6.70 13.54 -34.75
C ASP A 3 -6.73 12.10 -35.29
N GLU A 4 -6.94 11.90 -36.59
CA GLU A 4 -6.93 10.58 -37.21
C GLU A 4 -5.52 10.00 -37.40
N GLN A 5 -4.48 10.85 -37.39
CA GLN A 5 -3.07 10.49 -37.63
C GLN A 5 -2.33 10.01 -36.37
N ASP A 6 -2.91 10.18 -35.18
CA ASP A 6 -2.27 9.87 -33.89
C ASP A 6 -2.78 8.57 -33.24
N LYS A 7 -3.30 7.64 -34.04
CA LYS A 7 -3.78 6.31 -33.57
C LYS A 7 -2.70 5.35 -33.12
N TRP A 8 -1.43 5.76 -33.11
CA TRP A 8 -0.29 4.94 -32.73
C TRP A 8 -0.24 4.61 -31.23
N LEU A 9 -0.93 5.40 -30.40
CA LEU A 9 -1.03 5.22 -28.95
C LEU A 9 -2.49 4.99 -28.56
N ASP A 10 -2.96 3.76 -28.76
CA ASP A 10 -4.25 3.36 -28.19
C ASP A 10 -4.15 3.22 -26.66
N ARG A 11 -5.32 3.04 -26.04
CA ARG A 11 -5.44 2.93 -24.59
C ARG A 11 -4.66 1.74 -24.03
N GLU A 12 -4.70 0.59 -24.70
CA GLU A 12 -4.04 -0.63 -24.22
C GLU A 12 -2.52 -0.48 -24.25
N THR A 13 -2.00 0.05 -25.36
CA THR A 13 -0.59 0.40 -25.56
C THR A 13 -0.13 1.42 -24.53
N ALA A 14 -0.95 2.43 -24.23
CA ALA A 14 -0.65 3.42 -23.19
C ALA A 14 -0.58 2.78 -21.80
N GLU A 15 -1.52 1.89 -21.47
CA GLU A 15 -1.52 1.18 -20.18
C GLU A 15 -0.30 0.25 -20.03
N LEU A 16 0.07 -0.49 -21.08
CA LEU A 16 1.28 -1.32 -21.09
C LEU A 16 2.55 -0.46 -20.90
N LEU A 17 2.64 0.66 -21.60
CA LEU A 17 3.76 1.60 -21.48
C LEU A 17 3.88 2.16 -20.06
N LEU A 18 2.77 2.55 -19.44
CA LEU A 18 2.76 3.09 -18.08
C LEU A 18 3.11 2.04 -17.02
N ARG A 19 2.83 0.76 -17.29
CA ARG A 19 3.25 -0.36 -16.44
C ARG A 19 4.70 -0.78 -16.67
N GLY A 20 5.33 -0.33 -17.76
CA GLY A 20 6.67 -0.77 -18.16
C GLY A 20 6.68 -2.16 -18.81
N GLU A 21 5.53 -2.63 -19.29
CA GLU A 21 5.38 -3.92 -19.95
C GLU A 21 5.87 -3.85 -21.42
N PRO A 22 6.31 -4.97 -22.00
CA PRO A 22 6.76 -4.99 -23.39
C PRO A 22 5.58 -4.77 -24.34
N LEU A 23 5.76 -3.86 -25.30
CA LEU A 23 4.78 -3.55 -26.35
C LEU A 23 4.88 -4.58 -27.49
N GLU A 24 4.54 -5.83 -27.19
CA GLU A 24 4.50 -6.92 -28.16
C GLU A 24 3.33 -6.74 -29.14
N GLY A 25 3.58 -6.85 -30.44
CA GLY A 25 2.57 -6.69 -31.48
C GLY A 25 2.31 -5.24 -31.95
N VAL A 26 2.94 -4.24 -31.33
CA VAL A 26 2.91 -2.84 -31.81
C VAL A 26 3.89 -2.68 -32.97
N ASP A 27 3.53 -1.87 -33.97
CA ASP A 27 4.41 -1.63 -35.11
C ASP A 27 5.74 -0.96 -34.67
N PRO A 28 6.85 -1.22 -35.39
CA PRO A 28 8.17 -0.73 -34.99
C PRO A 28 8.26 0.80 -34.87
N ALA A 29 7.58 1.56 -35.73
CA ALA A 29 7.63 3.02 -35.71
C ALA A 29 6.90 3.59 -34.49
N SER A 30 5.78 2.97 -34.10
CA SER A 30 5.04 3.28 -32.87
C SER A 30 5.83 2.87 -31.63
N ARG A 31 6.55 1.75 -31.66
CA ARG A 31 7.45 1.32 -30.58
C ARG A 31 8.62 2.29 -30.38
N ASP A 32 9.23 2.78 -31.46
CA ASP A 32 10.30 3.79 -31.38
C ASP A 32 9.77 5.12 -30.82
N ARG A 33 8.55 5.50 -31.23
CA ARG A 33 7.88 6.71 -30.72
C ARG A 33 7.52 6.57 -29.24
N ALA A 34 7.02 5.41 -28.82
CA ALA A 34 6.79 5.03 -27.43
C ALA A 34 8.08 5.11 -26.59
N GLY A 35 9.20 4.59 -27.12
CA GLY A 35 10.49 4.68 -26.45
C GLY A 35 10.93 6.13 -26.20
N ARG A 36 10.76 7.02 -27.18
CA ARG A 36 11.02 8.47 -27.00
C ARG A 36 10.11 9.10 -25.96
N LEU A 37 8.84 8.69 -25.89
CA LEU A 37 7.90 9.15 -24.87
C LEU A 37 8.33 8.72 -23.48
N VAL A 38 8.75 7.46 -23.30
CA VAL A 38 9.26 6.96 -22.01
C VAL A 38 10.47 7.76 -21.56
N VAL A 39 11.42 8.06 -22.45
CA VAL A 39 12.60 8.90 -22.14
C VAL A 39 12.18 10.30 -21.72
N ALA A 40 11.25 10.93 -22.45
CA ALA A 40 10.75 12.27 -22.13
C ALA A 40 10.02 12.30 -20.77
N LEU A 41 9.17 11.31 -20.50
CA LEU A 41 8.48 11.18 -19.20
C LEU A 41 9.47 10.94 -18.07
N GLY A 42 10.50 10.11 -18.28
CA GLY A 42 11.57 9.91 -17.32
C GLY A 42 12.34 11.18 -17.00
N ALA A 43 12.59 12.03 -18.00
CA ALA A 43 13.25 13.33 -17.81
C ALA A 43 12.38 14.37 -17.09
N LEU A 44 11.05 14.29 -17.23
CA LEU A 44 10.09 15.16 -16.54
C LEU A 44 9.72 14.64 -15.15
N SER A 45 9.89 13.35 -14.90
CA SER A 45 9.56 12.74 -13.62
C SER A 45 10.49 13.28 -12.54
N ALA A 46 9.91 13.68 -11.41
CA ALA A 46 10.71 14.01 -10.25
C ALA A 46 11.52 12.77 -9.83
N PRO A 47 12.78 12.95 -9.37
CA PRO A 47 13.53 11.85 -8.80
C PRO A 47 12.72 11.24 -7.65
N PRO A 48 12.69 9.90 -7.51
CA PRO A 48 11.98 9.26 -6.42
C PRO A 48 12.50 9.84 -5.10
N VAL A 49 11.57 10.24 -4.23
CA VAL A 49 11.92 10.75 -2.90
C VAL A 49 12.76 9.66 -2.22
N PRO A 50 13.99 9.95 -1.79
CA PRO A 50 14.80 8.97 -1.11
C PRO A 50 14.03 8.46 0.11
N SER A 51 13.77 7.16 0.16
CA SER A 51 13.03 6.52 1.26
C SER A 51 13.83 6.42 2.57
N GLY A 52 14.91 7.20 2.70
CA GLY A 52 16.01 6.91 3.61
C GLY A 52 16.23 7.92 4.73
N GLU A 53 15.59 9.08 4.70
CA GLU A 53 15.68 10.02 5.83
C GLU A 53 14.46 9.82 6.73
N GLU A 54 14.67 9.15 7.87
CA GLU A 54 13.71 9.14 8.97
C GLU A 54 13.27 10.58 9.23
N LEU A 55 11.95 10.79 9.29
CA LEU A 55 11.44 12.10 9.62
C LEU A 55 11.95 12.49 11.02
N PRO A 56 12.28 13.77 11.28
CA PRO A 56 12.67 14.21 12.62
C PRO A 56 11.66 13.76 13.67
N GLY A 57 12.07 12.84 14.57
CA GLY A 57 11.22 12.30 15.63
C GLY A 57 10.48 10.99 15.32
N GLU A 58 10.65 10.39 14.14
CA GLU A 58 10.03 9.12 13.76
C GLU A 58 10.37 7.99 14.74
N ALA A 59 11.66 7.81 15.05
CA ALA A 59 12.12 6.81 16.02
C ALA A 59 11.47 6.99 17.41
N ALA A 60 11.26 8.24 17.85
CA ALA A 60 10.60 8.54 19.12
C ALA A 60 9.11 8.19 19.08
N ALA A 61 8.41 8.49 17.97
CA ALA A 61 7.02 8.11 17.78
C ALA A 61 6.84 6.59 17.75
N LEU A 62 7.73 5.87 17.04
CA LEU A 62 7.72 4.41 16.99
C LEU A 62 8.02 3.79 18.36
N ALA A 63 8.96 4.36 19.12
CA ALA A 63 9.25 3.92 20.48
C ALA A 63 8.03 4.10 21.41
N ALA A 64 7.36 5.25 21.33
CA ALA A 64 6.14 5.51 22.10
C ALA A 64 5.02 4.52 21.75
N PHE A 65 4.81 4.26 20.45
CA PHE A 65 3.80 3.29 20.01
C PHE A 65 4.12 1.86 20.47
N ARG A 66 5.38 1.43 20.34
CA ARG A 66 5.83 0.10 20.80
C ARG A 66 5.66 -0.05 22.32
N LYS A 67 5.96 0.99 23.08
CA LYS A 67 5.77 1.02 24.54
C LYS A 67 4.31 0.81 24.91
N VAL A 68 3.39 1.59 24.33
CA VAL A 68 1.94 1.45 24.60
C VAL A 68 1.43 0.07 24.18
N ARG A 69 1.93 -0.50 23.07
CA ARG A 69 1.57 -1.85 22.64
C ARG A 69 2.05 -2.92 23.62
N ALA A 70 3.27 -2.80 24.13
CA ALA A 70 3.82 -3.72 25.13
C ALA A 70 3.04 -3.63 26.45
N GLU A 71 2.74 -2.42 26.93
CA GLU A 71 1.93 -2.20 28.13
C GLU A 71 0.51 -2.80 28.01
N ARG A 72 -0.13 -2.68 26.84
CA ARG A 72 -1.41 -3.36 26.56
C ARG A 72 -1.29 -4.87 26.56
N ALA A 73 -0.23 -5.42 25.95
CA ALA A 73 0.00 -6.86 25.92
C ALA A 73 0.24 -7.42 27.34
N ASP A 74 1.03 -6.72 28.16
CA ASP A 74 1.31 -7.07 29.55
C ASP A 74 0.06 -6.96 30.43
N GLY A 75 -0.76 -5.92 30.23
CA GLY A 75 -2.05 -5.78 30.90
C GLY A 75 -3.03 -6.89 30.52
N SER A 76 -3.07 -7.28 29.25
CA SER A 76 -3.87 -8.41 28.77
C SER A 76 -3.38 -9.75 29.34
N ALA A 77 -2.07 -9.97 29.40
CA ALA A 77 -1.47 -11.17 29.99
C ALA A 77 -1.73 -11.27 31.51
N ARG A 78 -1.66 -10.15 32.23
CA ARG A 78 -2.00 -10.07 33.65
C ARG A 78 -3.49 -10.32 33.91
N ALA A 79 -4.38 -9.78 33.08
CA ALA A 79 -5.81 -10.04 33.17
C ALA A 79 -6.14 -11.53 32.88
N ALA A 80 -5.48 -12.14 31.89
CA ALA A 80 -5.62 -13.57 31.60
C ALA A 80 -5.09 -14.45 32.75
N GLY A 81 -3.96 -14.08 33.38
CA GLY A 81 -3.42 -14.76 34.55
C GLY A 81 -4.31 -14.65 35.79
N ALA A 82 -4.95 -13.50 36.00
CA ALA A 82 -5.92 -13.30 37.09
C ALA A 82 -7.19 -14.14 36.87
N LEU A 83 -7.68 -14.25 35.63
CA LEU A 83 -8.78 -15.15 35.25
C LEU A 83 -8.39 -16.64 35.35
N GLY A 84 -7.10 -16.96 35.28
CA GLY A 84 -6.57 -18.32 35.49
C GLY A 84 -6.36 -18.72 36.96
N HIS A 85 -6.32 -17.76 37.89
CA HIS A 85 -6.13 -18.02 39.33
C HIS A 85 -7.42 -17.92 40.16
N GLY A 86 -8.50 -17.40 39.56
CA GLY A 86 -9.85 -17.55 40.10
C GLY A 86 -10.47 -18.83 39.56
N GLY A 87 -10.60 -19.87 40.40
CA GLY A 87 -11.33 -21.09 40.05
C GLY A 87 -12.67 -20.75 39.39
N ALA A 88 -12.93 -21.39 38.25
CA ALA A 88 -14.18 -21.24 37.52
C ALA A 88 -15.40 -21.40 38.45
N PRO A 89 -16.46 -20.63 38.18
CA PRO A 89 -17.58 -21.30 37.55
C PRO A 89 -18.01 -20.59 36.26
N ARG A 90 -18.06 -21.41 35.21
CA ARG A 90 -19.00 -21.44 34.08
C ARG A 90 -19.43 -20.10 33.44
N PRO A 91 -19.20 -19.90 32.13
CA PRO A 91 -19.82 -18.79 31.41
C PRO A 91 -21.34 -18.94 31.47
N LEU A 92 -22.02 -17.94 32.02
CA LEU A 92 -23.46 -17.76 31.84
C LEU A 92 -23.66 -17.32 30.39
N GLU A 93 -24.26 -18.22 29.62
CA GLU A 93 -24.88 -17.99 28.30
C GLU A 93 -25.41 -16.56 28.16
N ALA A 94 -24.81 -15.79 27.24
CA ALA A 94 -25.37 -14.53 26.79
C ALA A 94 -26.61 -14.84 25.94
N GLY A 95 -27.80 -14.62 26.53
CA GLY A 95 -29.07 -14.72 25.82
C GLY A 95 -29.14 -13.76 24.61
N PRO A 96 -29.96 -14.07 23.59
CA PRO A 96 -29.96 -13.36 22.32
C PRO A 96 -30.38 -11.89 22.49
N VAL A 97 -29.56 -10.99 21.94
CA VAL A 97 -29.81 -9.54 21.88
C VAL A 97 -30.92 -9.27 20.87
N ARG A 98 -32.04 -8.69 21.33
CA ARG A 98 -33.05 -8.09 20.43
C ARG A 98 -32.54 -6.74 19.94
N ILE A 99 -32.28 -6.64 18.64
CA ILE A 99 -32.11 -5.36 17.95
C ILE A 99 -33.49 -4.93 17.46
N GLY A 100 -33.97 -3.81 17.97
CA GLY A 100 -35.11 -3.06 17.44
C GLY A 100 -34.62 -1.85 16.66
#